data_AF-A0A964FMG2-F1
#
_entry.id   AF-A0A964FMG2-F1
#
_cell.length_a   1.000
_cell.length_b   1.000
_cell.length_c   1.000
_cell.angle_alpha   90.00
_cell.angle_beta   90.00
_cell.angle_gamma   90.00
#
_symmetry.space_group_name_H-M   'P 1'
#
loop_
_entity.id
_entity.type
_entity.pdbx_description
1 polymer ?
#
loop_
_entity_poly.entity_id
_entity_poly.type
_entity_poly.pdbx_seq_one_letter_code
_entity_poly.pdbx_strand_id
1 'polypeptide(L)'
;MMNEAVKPKVEISLNDPAMTMLHRGGVAGLYMTLKALERRYPTQRSRQGNFKWSLSKTSISLYWKGSDYEALDWLFSESFQISSDGLISLTGLQSHSKESQLAIHIGIKNTFLQHNQFFKSAGDATENITIEGLEVPIDYKKAKSYAHQNYAEQLCPIEKLNWKKVSLKFKLLLLRHHTLIGLLFLFDIQQGSNLQQKTIGITGWLYPGAAIKHYAYKKETQFTETRERAIALLYAPVACLYFISPKSRLYDTKSQYCLVIPDIKDLELYARQRQKTANWNYQQFLASGYSDASFRLLTQQSALLTIRQNDLKCCQVITFGQTKWTGFQKIRKNVEIVQIYFARS
;
A
#
# COMPACT_ATOMS: atom_id res chain seq x y z
N MET A 1 22.58 12.32 34.83
CA MET A 1 22.64 11.55 33.57
C MET A 1 21.45 11.98 32.72
N MET A 2 21.69 12.78 31.69
CA MET A 2 20.66 13.07 30.68
C MET A 2 20.42 11.78 29.89
N ASN A 3 19.19 11.28 29.89
CA ASN A 3 18.79 10.19 28.99
C ASN A 3 19.03 10.68 27.55
N GLU A 4 20.01 10.09 26.86
CA GLU A 4 20.10 10.24 25.40
C GLU A 4 18.76 9.80 24.81
N ALA A 5 18.05 10.74 24.17
CA ALA A 5 16.79 10.43 23.52
C ALA A 5 17.06 9.37 22.44
N VAL A 6 16.43 8.21 22.58
CA VAL A 6 16.56 7.12 21.61
C VAL A 6 16.13 7.64 20.25
N LYS A 7 17.06 7.68 19.30
CA LYS A 7 16.79 8.14 17.93
C LYS A 7 15.88 7.13 17.20
N PRO A 8 14.84 7.57 16.47
CA PRO A 8 14.03 6.67 15.67
C PRO A 8 14.85 6.02 14.55
N LYS A 9 14.53 4.76 14.24
CA LYS A 9 15.14 4.06 13.10
C LYS A 9 14.56 4.54 11.76
N VAL A 10 13.28 4.91 11.76
CA VAL A 10 12.55 5.50 10.64
C VAL A 10 11.73 6.68 11.17
N GLU A 11 11.82 7.82 10.48
CA GLU A 11 11.05 9.02 10.79
C GLU A 11 10.50 9.61 9.50
N ILE A 12 9.19 9.87 9.46
CA ILE A 12 8.50 10.33 8.27
C ILE A 12 7.63 11.52 8.66
N SER A 13 7.72 12.63 7.92
CA SER A 13 6.95 13.86 8.16
C SER A 13 6.22 14.29 6.90
N LEU A 14 4.96 14.73 7.05
CA LEU A 14 4.16 15.32 5.97
C LEU A 14 4.77 16.60 5.40
N ASN A 15 5.58 17.29 6.21
CA ASN A 15 6.18 18.59 5.89
C ASN A 15 7.54 18.47 5.17
N ASP A 16 8.01 17.26 4.88
CA ASP A 16 9.21 17.08 4.05
C ASP A 16 8.92 17.66 2.64
N PRO A 17 9.75 18.60 2.15
CA PRO A 17 9.48 19.35 0.92
C PRO A 17 9.40 18.48 -0.34
N ALA A 18 9.96 17.26 -0.34
CA ALA A 18 9.88 16.36 -1.49
C ALA A 18 8.67 15.41 -1.44
N MET A 19 7.78 15.54 -0.45
CA MET A 19 6.58 14.70 -0.35
C MET A 19 5.54 15.08 -1.41
N THR A 20 5.28 14.15 -2.33
CA THR A 20 4.10 14.23 -3.22
C THR A 20 2.82 13.86 -2.46
N MET A 21 1.63 14.14 -3.03
CA MET A 21 0.36 13.72 -2.44
C MET A 21 0.30 12.21 -2.21
N LEU A 22 0.90 11.41 -3.09
CA LEU A 22 0.92 9.95 -2.93
C LEU A 22 1.78 9.54 -1.73
N HIS A 23 2.91 10.21 -1.50
CA HIS A 23 3.71 9.99 -0.30
C HIS A 23 2.92 10.34 0.96
N ARG A 24 2.23 11.48 0.98
CA ARG A 24 1.38 11.89 2.11
C ARG A 24 0.25 10.88 2.37
N GLY A 25 -0.38 10.39 1.30
CA GLY A 25 -1.30 9.25 1.34
C GLY A 25 -0.66 8.02 1.98
N GLY A 26 0.57 7.73 1.60
CA GLY A 26 1.42 6.73 2.23
C GLY A 26 1.60 6.88 3.73
N VAL A 27 2.01 8.06 4.18
CA VAL A 27 2.18 8.36 5.61
C VAL A 27 0.87 8.17 6.36
N ALA A 28 -0.26 8.64 5.81
CA ALA A 28 -1.57 8.44 6.41
C ALA A 28 -1.98 6.97 6.47
N GLY A 29 -1.67 6.20 5.43
CA GLY A 29 -1.91 4.76 5.41
C GLY A 29 -1.14 4.03 6.50
N LEU A 30 0.13 4.39 6.70
CA LEU A 30 0.96 3.84 7.78
C LEU A 30 0.41 4.27 9.15
N TYR A 31 0.03 5.53 9.33
CA TYR A 31 -0.59 6.03 10.57
C TYR A 31 -1.83 5.20 10.94
N MET A 32 -2.72 4.99 9.97
CA MET A 32 -3.94 4.20 10.15
C MET A 32 -3.63 2.75 10.54
N THR A 33 -2.65 2.14 9.87
CA THR A 33 -2.23 0.76 10.17
C THR A 33 -1.63 0.62 11.55
N LEU A 34 -0.74 1.53 11.96
CA LEU A 34 -0.18 1.52 13.31
C LEU A 34 -1.27 1.69 14.38
N LYS A 35 -2.27 2.54 14.13
CA LYS A 35 -3.45 2.66 15.02
C LYS A 35 -4.30 1.39 15.07
N ALA A 36 -4.40 0.62 14.00
CA ALA A 36 -5.10 -0.66 14.00
C ALA A 36 -4.28 -1.74 14.74
N LEU A 37 -2.96 -1.79 14.52
CA LEU A 37 -2.05 -2.69 15.22
C LEU A 37 -1.96 -2.38 16.72
N GLU A 38 -2.10 -1.12 17.13
CA GLU A 38 -2.19 -0.71 18.54
C GLU A 38 -3.36 -1.40 19.25
N ARG A 39 -4.50 -1.58 18.56
CA ARG A 39 -5.67 -2.27 19.10
C ARG A 39 -5.50 -3.80 19.10
N ARG A 40 -4.89 -4.35 18.05
CA ARG A 40 -4.65 -5.80 17.91
C ARG A 40 -3.57 -6.31 18.87
N TYR A 41 -2.52 -5.52 19.07
CA TYR A 41 -1.35 -5.81 19.88
C TYR A 41 -1.14 -4.68 20.91
N PRO A 42 -1.95 -4.63 21.99
CA PRO A 42 -1.95 -3.51 22.93
C PRO A 42 -0.64 -3.39 23.71
N THR A 43 0.07 -4.50 23.94
CA THR A 43 1.34 -4.50 24.70
C THR A 43 2.54 -4.57 23.77
N GLN A 44 3.63 -3.87 24.10
CA GLN A 44 4.87 -3.90 23.30
C GLN A 44 5.46 -5.31 23.18
N ARG A 45 5.30 -6.15 24.21
CA ARG A 45 5.78 -7.55 24.21
C ARG A 45 5.02 -8.44 23.23
N SER A 46 3.78 -8.08 22.89
CA SER A 46 2.98 -8.80 21.88
C SER A 46 3.38 -8.47 20.44
N ARG A 47 4.33 -7.54 20.24
CA ARG A 47 4.81 -7.10 18.92
C ARG A 47 6.21 -7.64 18.69
N GLN A 48 6.46 -8.25 17.54
CA GLN A 48 7.78 -8.75 17.19
C GLN A 48 8.81 -7.59 17.14
N GLY A 49 10.06 -7.86 17.54
CA GLY A 49 11.12 -6.83 17.57
C GLY A 49 10.95 -5.73 18.63
N ASN A 50 10.03 -5.92 19.61
CA ASN A 50 9.64 -4.88 20.57
C ASN A 50 9.22 -3.56 19.87
N PHE A 51 8.52 -3.70 18.75
CA PHE A 51 8.16 -2.58 17.89
C PHE A 51 7.36 -1.51 18.64
N LYS A 52 7.81 -0.26 18.57
CA LYS A 52 7.23 0.91 19.20
C LYS A 52 7.16 2.04 18.18
N TRP A 53 6.14 2.88 18.29
CA TRP A 53 5.97 4.06 17.46
C TRP A 53 5.52 5.25 18.28
N SER A 54 5.82 6.44 17.78
CA SER A 54 5.18 7.70 18.17
C SER A 54 4.46 8.29 16.98
N LEU A 55 3.24 8.77 17.22
CA LEU A 55 2.37 9.33 16.20
C LEU A 55 2.04 10.77 16.58
N SER A 56 2.19 11.68 15.62
CA SER A 56 1.71 13.06 15.73
C SER A 56 0.73 13.34 14.58
N LYS A 57 0.18 14.56 14.55
CA LYS A 57 -0.69 15.01 13.44
C LYS A 57 0.03 15.07 12.10
N THR A 58 1.36 15.19 12.09
CA THR A 58 2.14 15.41 10.86
C THR A 58 3.33 14.48 10.71
N SER A 59 3.61 13.60 11.68
CA SER A 59 4.79 12.73 11.64
C SER A 59 4.55 11.37 12.30
N ILE A 60 5.39 10.42 11.88
CA ILE A 60 5.48 9.06 12.41
C ILE A 60 6.94 8.78 12.70
N SER A 61 7.23 8.25 13.89
CA SER A 61 8.57 7.78 14.23
C SER A 61 8.48 6.33 14.71
N LEU A 62 9.34 5.47 14.16
CA LEU A 62 9.35 4.03 14.41
C LEU A 62 10.63 3.62 15.12
N TYR A 63 10.47 2.71 16.09
CA TYR A 63 11.52 2.21 16.96
C TYR A 63 11.38 0.71 17.10
N TRP A 64 12.48 -0.04 17.00
CA TRP A 64 12.51 -1.46 17.29
C TRP A 64 13.92 -1.88 17.71
N LYS A 65 14.01 -3.04 18.36
CA LYS A 65 15.25 -3.69 18.74
C LYS A 65 15.46 -4.95 17.90
N GLY A 66 16.71 -5.33 17.70
CA GLY A 66 17.07 -6.49 16.89
C GLY A 66 17.08 -6.20 15.39
N SER A 67 16.85 -7.25 14.61
CA SER A 67 16.95 -7.27 13.14
C SER A 67 15.97 -6.30 12.48
N ASP A 68 16.48 -5.48 11.55
CA ASP A 68 15.65 -4.56 10.76
C ASP A 68 14.71 -5.31 9.82
N TYR A 69 15.20 -6.42 9.25
CA TYR A 69 14.39 -7.28 8.40
C TYR A 69 13.20 -7.87 9.17
N GLU A 70 13.45 -8.52 10.31
CA GLU A 70 12.37 -9.17 11.08
C GLU A 70 11.31 -8.17 11.54
N ALA A 71 11.75 -6.98 11.97
CA ALA A 71 10.84 -5.92 12.41
C ALA A 71 9.95 -5.40 11.27
N LEU A 72 10.54 -5.18 10.08
CA LEU A 72 9.81 -4.69 8.91
C LEU A 72 8.95 -5.78 8.25
N ASP A 73 9.44 -7.02 8.21
CA ASP A 73 8.72 -8.18 7.69
C ASP A 73 7.48 -8.47 8.54
N TRP A 74 7.61 -8.42 9.86
CA TRP A 74 6.46 -8.47 10.77
C TRP A 74 5.49 -7.32 10.51
N LEU A 75 5.98 -6.08 10.43
CA LEU A 75 5.12 -4.92 10.20
C LEU A 75 4.35 -5.05 8.88
N PHE A 76 5.00 -5.47 7.80
CA PHE A 76 4.39 -5.57 6.47
C PHE A 76 3.45 -6.75 6.37
N SER A 77 3.83 -7.92 6.89
CA SER A 77 2.92 -9.06 6.95
C SER A 77 1.65 -8.67 7.72
N GLU A 78 1.75 -8.11 8.92
CA GLU A 78 0.60 -7.67 9.70
C GLU A 78 -0.23 -6.54 9.06
N SER A 79 0.39 -5.73 8.20
CA SER A 79 -0.29 -4.62 7.52
C SER A 79 -1.09 -5.06 6.29
N PHE A 80 -0.54 -6.04 5.56
CA PHE A 80 -0.97 -6.44 4.23
C PHE A 80 -1.44 -7.89 4.25
N GLN A 81 -2.71 -8.08 4.57
CA GLN A 81 -3.33 -9.39 4.77
C GLN A 81 -4.15 -9.81 3.54
N ILE A 82 -4.58 -11.08 3.52
CA ILE A 82 -5.50 -11.65 2.54
C ILE A 82 -6.61 -12.35 3.32
N SER A 83 -7.88 -12.11 2.98
CA SER A 83 -9.01 -12.80 3.62
C SER A 83 -9.13 -14.25 3.16
N SER A 84 -9.95 -15.04 3.86
CA SER A 84 -10.31 -16.41 3.44
C SER A 84 -10.88 -16.47 2.02
N ASP A 85 -11.55 -15.42 1.56
CA ASP A 85 -12.10 -15.31 0.21
C ASP A 85 -11.04 -14.94 -0.84
N GLY A 86 -9.79 -14.72 -0.45
CA GLY A 86 -8.72 -14.28 -1.34
C GLY A 86 -8.79 -12.78 -1.67
N LEU A 87 -9.48 -11.97 -0.87
CA LEU A 87 -9.54 -10.52 -1.04
C LEU A 87 -8.37 -9.85 -0.29
N ILE A 88 -7.91 -8.71 -0.81
CA ILE A 88 -6.88 -7.93 -0.10
C ILE A 88 -7.51 -7.37 1.17
N SER A 89 -6.85 -7.56 2.30
CA SER A 89 -7.29 -7.05 3.60
C SER A 89 -6.21 -6.12 4.15
N LEU A 90 -6.55 -4.83 4.28
CA LEU A 90 -5.61 -3.81 4.74
C LEU A 90 -5.88 -3.51 6.21
N THR A 91 -4.92 -3.79 7.09
CA THR A 91 -5.13 -3.69 8.54
C THR A 91 -5.50 -2.28 9.00
N GLY A 92 -4.90 -1.23 8.41
CA GLY A 92 -5.22 0.16 8.76
C GLY A 92 -6.63 0.62 8.43
N LEU A 93 -7.28 -0.11 7.54
CA LEU A 93 -8.63 0.15 7.07
C LEU A 93 -9.70 -0.52 7.97
N GLN A 94 -9.29 -1.47 8.81
CA GLN A 94 -10.10 -2.19 9.79
C GLN A 94 -11.21 -3.06 9.16
N SER A 95 -12.17 -3.51 9.96
CA SER A 95 -13.24 -4.40 9.50
C SER A 95 -14.13 -3.66 8.49
N HIS A 96 -14.20 -4.22 7.28
CA HIS A 96 -15.02 -3.75 6.18
C HIS A 96 -16.17 -4.72 5.92
N SER A 97 -17.26 -4.21 5.35
CA SER A 97 -18.22 -5.08 4.67
C SER A 97 -17.51 -5.84 3.54
N LYS A 98 -17.99 -7.04 3.23
CA LYS A 98 -17.46 -7.84 2.12
C LYS A 98 -17.47 -7.06 0.80
N GLU A 99 -18.52 -6.27 0.58
CA GLU A 99 -18.65 -5.37 -0.58
C GLU A 99 -17.56 -4.30 -0.64
N SER A 100 -17.29 -3.61 0.47
CA SER A 100 -16.20 -2.64 0.57
C SER A 100 -14.86 -3.30 0.27
N GLN A 101 -14.61 -4.45 0.87
CA GLN A 101 -13.36 -5.18 0.68
C GLN A 101 -13.18 -5.63 -0.77
N LEU A 102 -14.25 -6.10 -1.41
CA LEU A 102 -14.26 -6.48 -2.82
C LEU A 102 -13.94 -5.29 -3.74
N ALA A 103 -14.59 -4.14 -3.51
CA ALA A 103 -14.34 -2.93 -4.29
C ALA A 103 -12.89 -2.43 -4.13
N ILE A 104 -12.36 -2.42 -2.91
CA ILE A 104 -10.97 -2.04 -2.61
C ILE A 104 -9.99 -3.02 -3.27
N HIS A 105 -10.24 -4.33 -3.16
CA HIS A 105 -9.41 -5.35 -3.81
C HIS A 105 -9.35 -5.13 -5.33
N ILE A 106 -10.50 -4.94 -5.98
CA ILE A 106 -10.59 -4.64 -7.42
C ILE A 106 -9.84 -3.34 -7.74
N GLY A 107 -10.02 -2.31 -6.92
CA GLY A 107 -9.33 -1.03 -7.03
C GLY A 107 -7.81 -1.17 -7.01
N ILE A 108 -7.26 -1.78 -5.97
CA ILE A 108 -5.82 -2.00 -5.80
C ILE A 108 -5.25 -2.82 -6.95
N LYS A 109 -5.90 -3.94 -7.29
CA LYS A 109 -5.46 -4.82 -8.38
C LYS A 109 -5.37 -4.09 -9.71
N ASN A 110 -6.26 -3.14 -9.96
CA ASN A 110 -6.31 -2.43 -11.24
C ASN A 110 -5.60 -1.06 -11.25
N THR A 111 -4.98 -0.67 -10.13
CA THR A 111 -4.21 0.57 -10.00
C THR A 111 -2.75 0.29 -9.66
N PHE A 112 -2.48 -0.24 -8.46
CA PHE A 112 -1.12 -0.58 -7.98
C PHE A 112 -0.63 -1.92 -8.53
N LEU A 113 -1.47 -2.97 -8.49
CA LEU A 113 -1.03 -4.36 -8.68
C LEU A 113 -1.46 -4.96 -10.03
N GLN A 114 -1.38 -4.18 -11.10
CA GLN A 114 -1.89 -4.58 -12.43
C GLN A 114 -1.14 -5.75 -13.06
N HIS A 115 0.15 -5.88 -12.75
CA HIS A 115 1.03 -6.87 -13.37
C HIS A 115 1.15 -8.13 -12.51
N ASN A 116 1.06 -9.31 -13.13
CA ASN A 116 1.10 -10.61 -12.47
C ASN A 116 2.42 -10.92 -11.74
N GLN A 117 3.47 -10.10 -11.95
CA GLN A 117 4.68 -10.19 -11.15
C GLN A 117 4.44 -9.76 -9.70
N PHE A 118 3.58 -8.76 -9.49
CA PHE A 118 3.32 -8.14 -8.19
C PHE A 118 2.01 -8.60 -7.55
N PHE A 119 1.18 -9.35 -8.30
CA PHE A 119 -0.04 -10.00 -7.84
C PHE A 119 -0.04 -11.45 -8.31
N LYS A 120 0.01 -12.40 -7.37
CA LYS A 120 -0.10 -13.83 -7.67
C LYS A 120 -1.54 -14.26 -7.43
N SER A 121 -2.17 -14.81 -8.47
CA SER A 121 -3.55 -15.28 -8.40
C SER A 121 -3.66 -16.65 -7.74
N ALA A 122 -4.71 -16.87 -6.96
CA ALA A 122 -5.16 -18.18 -6.47
C ALA A 122 -6.33 -18.76 -7.29
N GLY A 123 -6.75 -18.07 -8.36
CA GLY A 123 -7.89 -18.45 -9.19
C GLY A 123 -8.85 -17.29 -9.42
N ASP A 124 -9.79 -17.48 -10.34
CA ASP A 124 -10.87 -16.54 -10.59
C ASP A 124 -12.07 -16.90 -9.68
N ALA A 125 -12.86 -15.89 -9.32
CA ALA A 125 -14.02 -16.05 -8.45
C ALA A 125 -15.08 -14.99 -8.75
N THR A 126 -16.31 -15.26 -8.31
CA THR A 126 -17.46 -14.37 -8.49
C THR A 126 -18.15 -14.19 -7.15
N GLU A 127 -18.51 -12.95 -6.84
CA GLU A 127 -19.32 -12.60 -5.67
C GLU A 127 -20.61 -11.95 -6.12
N ASN A 128 -21.76 -12.40 -5.60
CA ASN A 128 -23.03 -11.76 -5.89
C ASN A 128 -23.28 -10.65 -4.87
N ILE A 129 -23.54 -9.43 -5.35
CA ILE A 129 -23.88 -8.28 -4.52
C ILE A 129 -25.28 -7.78 -4.88
N THR A 130 -26.01 -7.26 -3.91
CA THR A 130 -27.34 -6.68 -4.16
C THR A 130 -27.19 -5.19 -4.46
N ILE A 131 -27.54 -4.79 -5.67
CA ILE A 131 -27.58 -3.40 -6.14
C ILE A 131 -29.03 -3.07 -6.48
N GLU A 132 -29.65 -2.14 -5.75
CA GLU A 132 -31.05 -1.72 -6.00
C GLU A 132 -32.05 -2.90 -6.04
N GLY A 133 -31.82 -3.92 -5.20
CA GLY A 133 -32.66 -5.11 -5.14
C GLY A 133 -32.37 -6.17 -6.21
N LEU A 134 -31.41 -5.91 -7.11
CA LEU A 134 -30.96 -6.86 -8.12
C LEU A 134 -29.66 -7.53 -7.67
N GLU A 135 -29.58 -8.86 -7.80
CA GLU A 135 -28.31 -9.58 -7.63
C GLU A 135 -27.42 -9.38 -8.84
N VAL A 136 -26.25 -8.79 -8.60
CA VAL A 136 -25.26 -8.51 -9.63
C VAL A 136 -24.00 -9.34 -9.35
N PRO A 137 -23.61 -10.25 -10.26
CA PRO A 137 -22.35 -10.98 -10.12
C PRO A 137 -21.16 -10.07 -10.41
N ILE A 138 -20.17 -10.08 -9.51
CA ILE A 138 -18.94 -9.32 -9.61
C ILE A 138 -17.76 -10.30 -9.66
N ASP A 139 -17.10 -10.36 -10.81
CA ASP A 139 -15.93 -11.19 -11.02
C ASP A 139 -14.65 -10.54 -10.48
N TYR A 140 -13.81 -11.33 -9.82
CA TYR A 140 -12.51 -10.91 -9.30
C TYR A 140 -11.49 -12.05 -9.34
N LYS A 141 -10.20 -11.69 -9.16
CA LYS A 141 -9.10 -12.67 -9.08
C LYS A 141 -8.66 -12.80 -7.63
N LYS A 142 -8.75 -13.99 -7.06
CA LYS A 142 -8.29 -14.24 -5.69
C LYS A 142 -6.79 -13.98 -5.57
N ALA A 143 -6.38 -13.27 -4.53
CA ALA A 143 -4.98 -13.07 -4.20
C ALA A 143 -4.43 -14.32 -3.49
N LYS A 144 -3.35 -14.90 -4.04
CA LYS A 144 -2.49 -15.85 -3.32
C LYS A 144 -1.41 -15.12 -2.52
N SER A 145 -0.81 -14.11 -3.14
CA SER A 145 0.15 -13.20 -2.51
C SER A 145 0.33 -11.94 -3.36
N TYR A 146 0.86 -10.88 -2.76
CA TYR A 146 1.17 -9.64 -3.46
C TYR A 146 2.41 -8.95 -2.91
N ALA A 147 3.02 -8.09 -3.74
CA ALA A 147 4.36 -7.55 -3.51
C ALA A 147 4.54 -6.78 -2.20
N HIS A 148 3.47 -6.23 -1.62
CA HIS A 148 3.56 -5.44 -0.40
C HIS A 148 3.93 -6.29 0.82
N GLN A 149 3.54 -7.57 0.83
CA GLN A 149 3.72 -8.47 1.97
C GLN A 149 5.20 -8.78 2.21
N ASN A 150 6.00 -8.86 1.14
CA ASN A 150 7.41 -9.28 1.19
C ASN A 150 8.37 -8.13 0.88
N TYR A 151 7.92 -6.87 1.04
CA TYR A 151 8.71 -5.71 0.66
C TYR A 151 9.96 -5.52 1.55
N ALA A 152 9.99 -6.13 2.73
CA ALA A 152 11.14 -6.12 3.63
C ALA A 152 12.41 -6.68 2.96
N GLU A 153 12.29 -7.67 2.08
CA GLU A 153 13.42 -8.21 1.31
C GLU A 153 14.09 -7.17 0.41
N GLN A 154 13.34 -6.15 -0.03
CA GLN A 154 13.89 -5.05 -0.85
C GLN A 154 14.59 -4.00 0.00
N LEU A 155 14.08 -3.74 1.21
CA LEU A 155 14.64 -2.75 2.14
C LEU A 155 15.89 -3.27 2.86
N CYS A 156 15.86 -4.56 3.20
CA CYS A 156 16.88 -5.28 3.94
C CYS A 156 17.26 -6.52 3.12
N PRO A 157 18.07 -6.37 2.06
CA PRO A 157 18.46 -7.50 1.24
C PRO A 157 19.10 -8.57 2.12
N ILE A 158 18.50 -9.76 2.10
CA ILE A 158 19.05 -10.95 2.73
C ILE A 158 20.21 -11.41 1.85
N GLU A 159 21.40 -11.56 2.43
CA GLU A 159 22.49 -12.25 1.75
C GLU A 159 22.10 -13.72 1.58
N LYS A 160 21.47 -14.06 0.45
CA LYS A 160 21.23 -15.46 0.10
C LYS A 160 22.59 -16.10 -0.20
N LEU A 161 22.95 -17.13 0.57
CA LEU A 161 24.19 -17.88 0.38
C LEU A 161 24.34 -18.28 -1.10
N ASN A 162 25.40 -17.80 -1.76
CA ASN A 162 25.63 -18.10 -3.17
C ASN A 162 26.27 -19.47 -3.31
N TRP A 163 25.44 -20.50 -3.50
CA TRP A 163 25.86 -21.90 -3.68
C TRP A 163 26.87 -22.11 -4.82
N LYS A 164 27.00 -21.19 -5.78
CA LYS A 164 28.04 -21.28 -6.83
C LYS A 164 29.43 -20.91 -6.33
N LYS A 165 29.55 -20.11 -5.26
CA LYS A 165 30.82 -19.67 -4.65
C LYS A 165 31.28 -20.53 -3.47
N VAL A 166 30.41 -21.40 -2.95
CA VAL A 166 30.75 -22.33 -1.86
C VAL A 166 31.65 -23.44 -2.41
N SER A 167 32.80 -23.66 -1.76
CA SER A 167 33.79 -24.65 -2.21
C SER A 167 33.21 -26.08 -2.21
N LEU A 168 33.67 -26.91 -3.15
CA LEU A 168 33.17 -28.27 -3.31
C LEU A 168 33.35 -29.12 -2.04
N LYS A 169 34.45 -28.89 -1.30
CA LYS A 169 34.72 -29.55 0.00
C LYS A 169 33.67 -29.19 1.06
N PHE A 170 33.22 -27.94 1.10
CA PHE A 170 32.20 -27.49 2.05
C PHE A 170 30.81 -28.03 1.68
N LYS A 171 30.49 -28.13 0.37
CA LYS A 171 29.26 -28.79 -0.10
C LYS A 171 29.18 -30.26 0.30
N LEU A 172 30.28 -31.00 0.14
CA LEU A 172 30.39 -32.41 0.52
C LEU A 172 30.31 -32.62 2.04
N LEU A 173 30.88 -31.70 2.83
CA LEU A 173 30.79 -31.71 4.30
C LEU A 173 29.34 -31.57 4.77
N LEU A 174 28.57 -30.68 4.13
CA LEU A 174 27.16 -30.44 4.44
C LEU A 174 26.28 -31.64 4.09
N LEU A 175 26.45 -32.20 2.90
CA LEU A 175 25.73 -33.41 2.44
C LEU A 175 25.96 -34.62 3.36
N ARG A 176 27.13 -34.70 4.02
CA ARG A 176 27.51 -35.82 4.88
C ARG A 176 26.97 -35.72 6.31
N HIS A 177 26.50 -34.54 6.72
CA HIS A 177 25.90 -34.29 8.03
C HIS A 177 24.47 -33.75 7.86
N HIS A 178 23.49 -34.64 7.70
CA HIS A 178 22.06 -34.28 7.57
C HIS A 178 21.55 -33.38 8.72
N THR A 179 22.14 -33.49 9.92
CA THR A 179 21.83 -32.61 11.06
C THR A 179 22.37 -31.19 10.89
N LEU A 180 23.50 -31.00 10.23
CA LEU A 180 24.07 -29.69 9.91
C LEU A 180 23.34 -29.01 8.74
N ILE A 181 22.78 -29.76 7.79
CA ILE A 181 21.86 -29.20 6.77
C ILE A 181 20.59 -28.66 7.43
N GLY A 182 20.03 -29.37 8.41
CA GLY A 182 18.91 -28.86 9.20
C GLY A 182 19.28 -27.61 10.00
N LEU A 183 20.46 -27.62 10.64
CA LEU A 183 20.97 -26.48 11.39
C LEU A 183 21.28 -25.28 10.50
N LEU A 184 21.80 -25.50 9.28
CA LEU A 184 22.06 -24.45 8.30
C LEU A 184 20.82 -24.03 7.55
N PHE A 185 19.79 -24.86 7.35
CA PHE A 185 18.48 -24.35 6.92
C PHE A 185 17.82 -23.50 8.02
N LEU A 186 18.11 -23.80 9.28
CA LEU A 186 17.72 -22.99 10.44
C LEU A 186 18.63 -21.76 10.66
N PHE A 187 19.87 -21.74 10.15
CA PHE A 187 20.83 -20.63 10.28
C PHE A 187 21.03 -19.78 8.99
N ASP A 188 20.77 -20.29 7.78
CA ASP A 188 20.90 -19.61 6.47
C ASP A 188 19.71 -18.68 6.17
N ILE A 189 18.72 -18.58 7.07
CA ILE A 189 17.59 -17.69 6.89
C ILE A 189 17.43 -16.83 8.14
N GLN A 190 17.60 -15.51 7.96
CA GLN A 190 17.28 -14.39 8.85
C GLN A 190 18.42 -13.60 9.52
N GLN A 191 19.64 -13.58 8.99
CA GLN A 191 20.45 -12.36 9.12
C GLN A 191 20.15 -11.43 7.94
N GLY A 192 18.93 -10.88 7.92
CA GLY A 192 18.66 -9.72 7.09
C GLY A 192 19.59 -8.59 7.48
N SER A 193 20.24 -7.96 6.50
CA SER A 193 21.12 -6.83 6.76
C SER A 193 20.38 -5.68 7.44
N ASN A 194 21.10 -4.84 8.20
CA ASN A 194 20.56 -3.57 8.71
C ASN A 194 20.02 -2.72 7.53
N LEU A 195 19.14 -1.75 7.79
CA LEU A 195 18.65 -0.74 6.82
C LEU A 195 19.83 0.09 6.26
N GLN A 196 20.57 -0.47 5.32
CA GLN A 196 21.81 0.10 4.77
C GLN A 196 21.56 0.87 3.47
N GLN A 197 20.50 0.57 2.73
CA GLN A 197 20.19 1.28 1.49
C GLN A 197 19.64 2.68 1.78
N LYS A 198 20.45 3.69 1.46
CA LYS A 198 20.07 5.10 1.58
C LYS A 198 19.01 5.51 0.55
N THR A 199 19.03 4.89 -0.62
CA THR A 199 18.11 5.16 -1.73
C THR A 199 17.64 3.86 -2.37
N ILE A 200 16.37 3.81 -2.75
CA ILE A 200 15.68 2.61 -3.22
C ILE A 200 15.06 2.91 -4.57
N GLY A 201 15.28 2.02 -5.53
CA GLY A 201 14.66 2.11 -6.84
C GLY A 201 13.17 1.82 -6.76
N ILE A 202 12.34 2.82 -7.06
CA ILE A 202 10.89 2.72 -7.02
C ILE A 202 10.39 2.07 -8.31
N THR A 203 9.45 1.16 -8.14
CA THR A 203 8.81 0.42 -9.23
C THR A 203 7.39 0.93 -9.42
N GLY A 204 6.86 0.77 -10.64
CA GLY A 204 5.55 1.35 -10.99
C GLY A 204 4.37 0.82 -10.17
N TRP A 205 4.49 -0.33 -9.49
CA TRP A 205 3.43 -0.81 -8.59
C TRP A 205 3.43 -0.09 -7.24
N LEU A 206 4.57 0.45 -6.81
CA LEU A 206 4.72 1.21 -5.57
C LEU A 206 4.34 2.68 -5.77
N TYR A 207 4.66 3.22 -6.96
CA TYR A 207 4.22 4.55 -7.40
C TYR A 207 3.51 4.40 -8.77
N PRO A 208 2.17 4.27 -8.78
CA PRO A 208 1.41 4.12 -10.02
C PRO A 208 1.64 5.30 -10.98
N GLY A 209 2.22 5.01 -12.14
CA GLY A 209 2.60 6.01 -13.14
C GLY A 209 4.06 6.45 -13.10
N ALA A 210 4.89 5.94 -12.17
CA ALA A 210 6.34 6.01 -12.29
C ALA A 210 6.79 5.02 -13.38
N ALA A 211 7.34 5.55 -14.47
CA ALA A 211 7.88 4.76 -15.57
C ALA A 211 9.41 4.91 -15.61
N ILE A 212 10.11 3.81 -15.87
CA ILE A 212 11.52 3.85 -16.29
C ILE A 212 11.50 4.32 -17.74
N LYS A 213 12.12 5.47 -18.03
CA LYS A 213 12.06 6.11 -19.37
C LYS A 213 12.64 5.21 -20.46
N HIS A 214 13.70 4.44 -20.17
CA HIS A 214 14.24 3.43 -21.09
C HIS A 214 14.78 2.21 -20.31
N TYR A 215 14.37 1.00 -20.68
CA TYR A 215 14.81 -0.24 -19.99
C TYR A 215 16.32 -0.47 -20.08
N ALA A 216 16.96 -0.01 -21.17
CA ALA A 216 18.40 -0.05 -21.36
C ALA A 216 19.18 0.82 -20.34
N TYR A 217 18.57 1.91 -19.85
CA TYR A 217 19.16 2.85 -18.89
C TYR A 217 18.43 2.81 -17.54
N LYS A 218 18.00 1.61 -17.14
CA LYS A 218 17.22 1.40 -15.92
C LYS A 218 17.90 1.98 -14.68
N LYS A 219 19.23 1.86 -14.56
CA LYS A 219 19.97 2.41 -13.41
C LYS A 219 20.02 3.95 -13.38
N GLU A 220 19.95 4.61 -14.54
CA GLU A 220 20.11 6.06 -14.67
C GLU A 220 18.77 6.81 -14.68
N THR A 221 17.69 6.14 -15.08
CA THR A 221 16.36 6.77 -15.25
C THR A 221 15.30 6.22 -14.29
N GLN A 222 15.67 5.28 -13.42
CA GLN A 222 14.76 4.77 -12.40
C GLN A 222 14.53 5.85 -11.34
N PHE A 223 13.27 6.15 -11.09
CA PHE A 223 12.85 6.98 -9.98
C PHE A 223 13.32 6.34 -8.68
N THR A 224 14.09 7.07 -7.87
CA THR A 224 14.62 6.61 -6.59
C THR A 224 14.06 7.45 -5.47
N GLU A 225 13.87 6.82 -4.31
CA GLU A 225 13.43 7.52 -3.09
C GLU A 225 14.26 7.08 -1.90
N THR A 226 14.18 7.85 -0.81
CA THR A 226 14.71 7.40 0.48
C THR A 226 13.91 6.20 0.99
N ARG A 227 14.50 5.42 1.89
CA ARG A 227 13.82 4.29 2.54
C ARG A 227 12.55 4.72 3.28
N GLU A 228 12.57 5.90 3.92
CA GLU A 228 11.43 6.49 4.62
C GLU A 228 10.25 6.74 3.65
N ARG A 229 10.54 7.29 2.47
CA ARG A 229 9.54 7.57 1.44
C ARG A 229 9.09 6.32 0.69
N ALA A 230 9.98 5.34 0.48
CA ALA A 230 9.61 4.04 -0.05
C ALA A 230 8.63 3.31 0.89
N ILE A 231 8.88 3.34 2.21
CA ILE A 231 7.95 2.85 3.22
C ILE A 231 6.64 3.65 3.16
N ALA A 232 6.68 4.99 3.05
CA ALA A 232 5.44 5.76 2.88
C ALA A 232 4.64 5.28 1.67
N LEU A 233 5.25 5.22 0.47
CA LEU A 233 4.58 4.77 -0.75
C LEU A 233 3.96 3.37 -0.63
N LEU A 234 4.60 2.46 0.11
CA LEU A 234 4.08 1.11 0.37
C LEU A 234 2.68 1.16 1.01
N TYR A 235 2.42 2.14 1.88
CA TYR A 235 1.15 2.28 2.57
C TYR A 235 0.15 3.17 1.85
N ALA A 236 0.50 3.74 0.69
CA ALA A 236 -0.41 4.58 -0.08
C ALA A 236 -1.75 3.89 -0.38
N PRO A 237 -1.80 2.56 -0.64
CA PRO A 237 -3.07 1.89 -0.88
C PRO A 237 -4.08 1.90 0.28
N VAL A 238 -3.60 2.08 1.51
CA VAL A 238 -4.46 2.10 2.70
C VAL A 238 -5.24 3.41 2.78
N ALA A 239 -4.60 4.53 2.46
CA ALA A 239 -5.22 5.85 2.55
C ALA A 239 -6.04 6.20 1.31
N CYS A 240 -5.55 5.87 0.10
CA CYS A 240 -6.20 6.29 -1.14
C CYS A 240 -7.60 5.68 -1.30
N LEU A 241 -8.44 6.31 -2.13
CA LEU A 241 -9.73 5.77 -2.53
C LEU A 241 -9.69 5.24 -3.96
N TYR A 242 -10.53 4.25 -4.19
CA TYR A 242 -10.62 3.53 -5.45
C TYR A 242 -12.03 3.65 -5.96
N PHE A 243 -12.20 4.28 -7.12
CA PHE A 243 -13.50 4.30 -7.79
C PHE A 243 -13.45 3.48 -9.07
N ILE A 244 -14.53 2.74 -9.30
CA ILE A 244 -14.73 1.94 -10.49
C ILE A 244 -15.67 2.74 -11.38
N SER A 245 -15.22 3.04 -12.59
CA SER A 245 -16.07 3.56 -13.65
C SER A 245 -16.44 2.39 -14.55
N PRO A 246 -17.69 1.87 -14.43
CA PRO A 246 -18.10 0.65 -15.13
C PRO A 246 -18.03 0.81 -16.65
N LYS A 247 -17.97 -0.33 -17.35
CA LYS A 247 -18.04 -0.38 -18.81
C LYS A 247 -19.34 0.28 -19.28
N SER A 248 -19.25 1.30 -20.13
CA SER A 248 -20.44 1.82 -20.81
C SER A 248 -20.67 1.03 -22.10
N ARG A 249 -21.84 0.40 -22.21
CA ARG A 249 -22.30 -0.25 -23.45
C ARG A 249 -22.61 0.76 -24.55
N LEU A 250 -23.04 1.97 -24.18
CA LEU A 250 -23.40 3.04 -25.11
C LEU A 250 -22.18 3.62 -25.84
N TYR A 251 -21.04 3.71 -25.15
CA TYR A 251 -19.82 4.32 -25.69
C TYR A 251 -18.69 3.32 -26.00
N ASP A 252 -18.98 2.01 -25.95
CA ASP A 252 -18.00 0.90 -26.07
C ASP A 252 -16.70 1.14 -25.28
N THR A 253 -16.82 1.67 -24.06
CA THR A 253 -15.66 1.99 -23.22
C THR A 253 -15.45 0.88 -22.21
N LYS A 254 -14.23 0.32 -22.15
CA LYS A 254 -13.82 -0.60 -21.09
C LYS A 254 -13.84 0.09 -19.72
N SER A 255 -14.10 -0.67 -18.67
CA SER A 255 -14.09 -0.17 -17.29
C SER A 255 -12.79 0.57 -16.97
N GLN A 256 -12.93 1.71 -16.33
CA GLN A 256 -11.82 2.54 -15.87
C GLN A 256 -11.77 2.52 -14.34
N TYR A 257 -10.59 2.83 -13.80
CA TYR A 257 -10.33 2.81 -12.37
C TYR A 257 -9.70 4.13 -12.00
N CYS A 258 -10.30 4.83 -11.06
CA CYS A 258 -9.79 6.10 -10.56
C CYS A 258 -9.12 5.84 -9.21
N LEU A 259 -7.83 6.14 -9.13
CA LEU A 259 -7.09 6.24 -7.88
C LEU A 259 -7.18 7.69 -7.42
N VAL A 260 -7.89 7.93 -6.32
CA VAL A 260 -8.05 9.26 -5.73
C VAL A 260 -7.09 9.37 -4.54
N ILE A 261 -6.18 10.34 -4.64
CA ILE A 261 -5.08 10.60 -3.72
C ILE A 261 -5.40 11.91 -2.98
N PRO A 262 -5.71 11.86 -1.67
CA PRO A 262 -6.06 13.07 -0.92
C PRO A 262 -4.83 13.92 -0.59
N ASP A 263 -4.98 15.25 -0.58
CA ASP A 263 -3.97 16.15 -0.01
C ASP A 263 -4.09 16.18 1.52
N ILE A 264 -3.32 15.31 2.17
CA ILE A 264 -3.38 15.13 3.62
C ILE A 264 -2.44 16.10 4.33
N LYS A 265 -3.00 16.90 5.24
CA LYS A 265 -2.25 17.83 6.11
C LYS A 265 -2.27 17.43 7.59
N ASP A 266 -3.26 16.63 8.01
CA ASP A 266 -3.41 16.13 9.38
C ASP A 266 -3.74 14.63 9.32
N LEU A 267 -2.80 13.81 9.79
CA LEU A 267 -2.88 12.35 9.79
C LEU A 267 -4.03 11.83 10.65
N GLU A 268 -4.24 12.44 11.82
CA GLU A 268 -5.24 11.99 12.78
C GLU A 268 -6.65 12.27 12.28
N LEU A 269 -6.88 13.51 11.82
CA LEU A 269 -8.15 13.93 11.26
C LEU A 269 -8.52 13.10 10.04
N TYR A 270 -7.57 12.91 9.11
CA TYR A 270 -7.79 12.09 7.92
C TYR A 270 -8.10 10.64 8.26
N ALA A 271 -7.34 10.02 9.19
CA ALA A 271 -7.56 8.64 9.61
C ALA A 271 -8.99 8.42 10.14
N ARG A 272 -9.48 9.33 10.98
CA ARG A 272 -10.86 9.30 11.50
C ARG A 272 -11.90 9.37 10.39
N GLN A 273 -11.65 10.17 9.35
CA GLN A 273 -12.57 10.32 8.21
C GLN A 273 -12.56 9.10 7.30
N ARG A 274 -11.37 8.59 6.96
CA ARG A 274 -11.23 7.41 6.11
C ARG A 274 -11.87 6.20 6.76
N GLN A 275 -11.78 6.03 8.08
CA GLN A 275 -12.47 4.94 8.79
C GLN A 275 -14.01 4.98 8.64
N LYS A 276 -14.63 6.15 8.43
CA LYS A 276 -16.09 6.23 8.19
C LYS A 276 -16.53 5.61 6.86
N THR A 277 -15.60 5.43 5.92
CA THR A 277 -15.88 4.72 4.66
C THR A 277 -15.80 3.20 4.80
N ALA A 278 -15.54 2.68 6.00
CA ALA A 278 -15.34 1.25 6.19
C ALA A 278 -16.57 0.41 5.83
N ASN A 279 -17.76 0.98 6.00
CA ASN A 279 -19.03 0.33 5.76
C ASN A 279 -19.68 0.76 4.43
N TRP A 280 -18.89 1.25 3.47
CA TRP A 280 -19.45 1.55 2.17
C TRP A 280 -19.98 0.29 1.49
N ASN A 281 -21.13 0.42 0.85
CA ASN A 281 -21.60 -0.60 -0.08
C ASN A 281 -20.85 -0.48 -1.41
N TYR A 282 -20.97 -1.48 -2.27
CA TYR A 282 -20.25 -1.49 -3.54
C TYR A 282 -20.61 -0.31 -4.45
N GLN A 283 -21.87 0.14 -4.43
CA GLN A 283 -22.35 1.27 -5.25
C GLN A 283 -21.64 2.59 -4.91
N GLN A 284 -21.25 2.78 -3.65
CA GLN A 284 -20.53 3.98 -3.22
C GLN A 284 -19.10 4.07 -3.80
N PHE A 285 -18.55 2.95 -4.27
CA PHE A 285 -17.28 2.91 -5.00
C PHE A 285 -17.45 3.11 -6.52
N LEU A 286 -18.66 3.29 -7.03
CA LEU A 286 -18.89 3.59 -8.44
C LEU A 286 -18.79 5.10 -8.70
N ALA A 287 -18.14 5.46 -9.82
CA ALA A 287 -18.09 6.83 -10.29
C ALA A 287 -18.25 6.89 -11.82
N SER A 288 -18.94 7.92 -12.32
CA SER A 288 -19.12 8.12 -13.76
C SER A 288 -17.81 8.47 -14.49
N GLY A 289 -16.84 9.04 -13.78
CA GLY A 289 -15.52 9.39 -14.28
C GLY A 289 -14.64 10.01 -13.19
N TYR A 290 -13.52 10.60 -13.59
CA TYR A 290 -12.56 11.19 -12.65
C TYR A 290 -13.14 12.38 -11.88
N SER A 291 -13.96 13.23 -12.52
CA SER A 291 -14.59 14.38 -11.87
C SER A 291 -15.56 13.96 -10.77
N ASP A 292 -16.43 12.97 -11.04
CA ASP A 292 -17.35 12.39 -10.05
C ASP A 292 -16.58 11.70 -8.92
N ALA A 293 -15.54 10.92 -9.23
CA ALA A 293 -14.68 10.29 -8.22
C ALA A 293 -14.02 11.33 -7.29
N SER A 294 -13.52 12.43 -7.85
CA SER A 294 -12.95 13.55 -7.09
C SER A 294 -14.00 14.20 -6.19
N PHE A 295 -15.16 14.51 -6.78
CA PHE A 295 -16.23 15.21 -6.10
C PHE A 295 -16.81 14.38 -4.96
N ARG A 296 -16.90 13.06 -5.11
CA ARG A 296 -17.34 12.13 -4.05
C ARG A 296 -16.44 12.21 -2.82
N LEU A 297 -15.11 12.18 -2.99
CA LEU A 297 -14.19 12.33 -1.87
C LEU A 297 -14.40 13.69 -1.18
N LEU A 298 -14.37 14.78 -1.96
CA LEU A 298 -14.41 16.12 -1.40
C LEU A 298 -15.77 16.44 -0.77
N THR A 299 -16.87 15.95 -1.34
CA THR A 299 -18.24 16.09 -0.78
C THR A 299 -18.42 15.25 0.47
N GLN A 300 -17.89 14.03 0.50
CA GLN A 300 -17.90 13.22 1.72
C GLN A 300 -17.15 13.93 2.85
N GLN A 301 -16.02 14.55 2.54
CA GLN A 301 -15.25 15.30 3.52
C GLN A 301 -15.95 16.59 3.95
N SER A 302 -16.67 17.26 3.05
CA SER A 302 -17.43 18.47 3.35
C SER A 302 -18.75 18.21 4.09
N ALA A 303 -19.42 17.08 3.86
CA ALA A 303 -20.56 16.66 4.68
C ALA A 303 -20.17 16.40 6.14
N LEU A 304 -18.87 16.11 6.39
CA LEU A 304 -18.30 15.98 7.72
C LEU A 304 -17.79 17.33 8.30
N LEU A 305 -17.79 18.40 7.49
CA LEU A 305 -17.34 19.77 7.83
C LEU A 305 -18.38 20.63 8.55
N THR A 306 -19.52 20.09 8.97
CA THR A 306 -20.36 20.75 10.00
C THR A 306 -19.54 21.05 11.28
N ILE A 307 -18.35 20.47 11.42
CA ILE A 307 -17.32 20.84 12.40
C ILE A 307 -16.11 21.45 11.67
N ARG A 308 -15.93 22.78 11.84
CA ARG A 308 -15.02 23.77 11.18
C ARG A 308 -13.50 23.45 11.05
N GLN A 309 -13.04 22.20 10.96
CA GLN A 309 -11.61 21.89 11.16
C GLN A 309 -10.92 21.03 10.08
N ASN A 310 -11.59 20.63 8.98
CA ASN A 310 -10.87 19.95 7.89
C ASN A 310 -10.53 20.90 6.74
N ASP A 311 -9.25 20.91 6.37
CA ASP A 311 -8.70 21.79 5.34
C ASP A 311 -8.40 21.02 4.03
N LEU A 312 -8.91 19.78 3.91
CA LEU A 312 -8.79 18.99 2.69
C LEU A 312 -9.70 19.59 1.62
N LYS A 313 -9.06 20.40 0.78
CA LYS A 313 -9.68 21.14 -0.32
C LYS A 313 -9.26 20.60 -1.68
N CYS A 314 -8.31 19.66 -1.71
CA CYS A 314 -7.59 19.27 -2.90
C CYS A 314 -7.33 17.75 -2.94
N CYS A 315 -7.50 17.13 -4.10
CA CYS A 315 -7.08 15.76 -4.34
C CYS A 315 -6.49 15.61 -5.74
N GLN A 316 -5.58 14.65 -5.91
CA GLN A 316 -5.10 14.20 -7.21
C GLN A 316 -5.86 12.93 -7.61
N VAL A 317 -6.31 12.86 -8.86
CA VAL A 317 -6.96 11.67 -9.41
C VAL A 317 -6.17 11.12 -10.58
N ILE A 318 -5.87 9.82 -10.52
CA ILE A 318 -5.21 9.09 -11.58
C ILE A 318 -6.20 8.09 -12.19
N THR A 319 -6.48 8.24 -13.49
CA THR A 319 -7.39 7.33 -14.21
C THR A 319 -6.60 6.26 -14.94
N PHE A 320 -6.97 5.00 -14.73
CA PHE A 320 -6.40 3.83 -15.39
C PHE A 320 -7.42 3.17 -16.32
N GLY A 321 -6.98 2.80 -17.52
CA GLY A 321 -7.81 2.03 -18.45
C GLY A 321 -7.01 1.43 -19.59
N GLN A 322 -7.63 0.54 -20.36
CA GLN A 322 -7.00 -0.01 -21.56
C GLN A 322 -7.26 0.91 -22.77
N THR A 323 -6.29 0.98 -23.67
CA THR A 323 -6.45 1.53 -25.03
C THR A 323 -6.54 0.37 -26.03
N LYS A 324 -7.05 0.63 -27.24
CA LYS A 324 -7.22 -0.40 -28.29
C LYS A 324 -5.90 -1.12 -28.65
N TRP A 325 -4.75 -0.52 -28.39
CA TRP A 325 -3.43 -1.00 -28.80
C TRP A 325 -2.63 -1.76 -27.71
N THR A 326 -3.09 -1.81 -26.45
CA THR A 326 -2.40 -2.53 -25.37
C THR A 326 -3.37 -3.41 -24.57
N GLY A 327 -3.50 -4.67 -24.98
CA GLY A 327 -4.44 -5.62 -24.37
C GLY A 327 -4.06 -6.10 -22.96
N PHE A 328 -2.77 -6.06 -22.62
CA PHE A 328 -2.23 -6.72 -21.43
C PHE A 328 -2.06 -5.83 -20.19
N GLN A 329 -2.04 -4.49 -20.34
CA GLN A 329 -1.78 -3.56 -19.24
C GLN A 329 -2.72 -2.34 -19.31
N LYS A 330 -3.28 -1.92 -18.17
CA LYS A 330 -4.01 -0.64 -18.12
C LYS A 330 -2.97 0.48 -18.04
N ILE A 331 -3.09 1.46 -18.92
CA ILE A 331 -2.21 2.62 -18.89
C ILE A 331 -2.84 3.72 -18.04
N ARG A 332 -1.98 4.56 -17.46
CA ARG A 332 -2.40 5.85 -16.90
C ARG A 332 -2.94 6.70 -18.05
N LYS A 333 -4.24 6.98 -18.06
CA LYS A 333 -4.93 7.76 -19.09
C LYS A 333 -4.90 9.25 -18.79
N ASN A 334 -5.12 9.62 -17.53
CA ASN A 334 -5.15 11.02 -17.11
C ASN A 334 -4.66 11.18 -15.67
N VAL A 335 -4.13 12.36 -15.35
CA VAL A 335 -3.91 12.84 -13.98
C VAL A 335 -4.38 14.27 -13.85
N GLU A 336 -5.32 14.48 -12.93
CA GLU A 336 -5.93 15.76 -12.65
C GLU A 336 -5.74 16.11 -11.17
N ILE A 337 -5.59 17.40 -10.89
CA ILE A 337 -5.63 17.96 -9.53
C ILE A 337 -6.93 18.73 -9.42
N VAL A 338 -7.80 18.31 -8.50
CA VAL A 338 -9.12 18.91 -8.30
C VAL A 338 -9.12 19.63 -6.96
N GLN A 339 -9.51 20.91 -6.97
CA GLN A 339 -9.59 21.75 -5.79
C GLN A 339 -10.97 22.41 -5.69
N ILE A 340 -11.57 22.38 -4.49
CA ILE A 340 -12.82 23.08 -4.19
C ILE A 340 -12.52 24.33 -3.35
N TYR A 341 -13.15 25.43 -3.75
CA TYR A 341 -13.14 26.69 -3.01
C TYR A 341 -14.51 26.89 -2.38
N PHE A 342 -14.57 26.90 -1.05
CA PHE A 342 -15.77 27.35 -0.34
C PHE A 342 -15.75 28.88 -0.30
N ALA A 343 -16.79 29.52 -0.84
CA ALA A 343 -17.01 30.94 -0.62
C ALA A 343 -17.21 31.18 0.88
N ARG A 344 -16.44 32.10 1.47
CA ARG A 344 -16.72 32.58 2.82
C ARG A 344 -18.00 33.40 2.73
N SER A 345 -19.10 32.84 3.23
CA SER A 345 -20.36 33.57 3.49
C SER A 345 -20.20 34.43 4.74
#